data_AF-A0A9X8VDT2-F1
#
_entry.id   AF-A0A9X8VDT2-F1
#
_cell.length_a   1.000
_cell.length_b   1.000
_cell.length_c   1.000
_cell.angle_alpha   90.00
_cell.angle_beta   90.00
_cell.angle_gamma   90.00
#
_symmetry.space_group_name_H-M   'P 1'
#
loop_
_entity.id
_entity.type
_entity.pdbx_description
1 polymer ?
#
loop_
_entity_poly.entity_id
_entity_poly.type
_entity_poly.pdbx_seq_one_letter_code
_entity_poly.pdbx_strand_id
1 'polypeptide(L)'
;HGVHINDEAVRVAVTLSRRYLTGRQLPDKAVDLLDTAAARVRMSLDTVPEALTRLAAQENALVLEEEALLEDQAVGQTVKTA
;
A
#
# COMPACT_ATOMS: atom_id res chain seq x y z
N HIS A 1 -9.13 -9.33 13.65
CA HIS A 1 -7.92 -8.68 13.09
C HIS A 1 -6.65 -9.52 13.18
N GLY A 2 -6.40 -10.28 14.27
CA GLY A 2 -5.23 -11.17 14.37
C GLY A 2 -3.88 -10.43 14.35
N VAL A 3 -3.90 -9.12 14.57
CA VAL A 3 -2.70 -8.28 14.68
C VAL A 3 -2.38 -8.08 16.14
N HIS A 4 -1.09 -7.93 16.46
CA HIS A 4 -0.68 -7.59 17.83
C HIS A 4 -1.02 -6.13 18.12
N ILE A 5 -1.67 -5.90 19.27
CA ILE A 5 -2.04 -4.57 19.73
C ILE A 5 -1.17 -4.21 20.93
N ASN A 6 -0.43 -3.11 20.81
CA ASN A 6 0.40 -2.60 21.88
C ASN A 6 -0.46 -1.90 22.94
N ASP A 7 -0.04 -1.96 24.20
CA ASP A 7 -0.71 -1.29 25.32
C ASP A 7 -0.80 0.25 25.12
N GLU A 8 0.22 0.82 24.47
CA GLU A 8 0.19 2.22 24.05
C GLU A 8 -0.93 2.54 23.04
N ALA A 9 -1.20 1.62 22.10
CA ALA A 9 -2.27 1.81 21.11
C ALA A 9 -3.64 1.90 21.79
N VAL A 10 -3.86 1.14 22.87
CA VAL A 10 -5.09 1.22 23.68
C VAL A 10 -5.21 2.60 24.34
N ARG A 11 -4.14 3.08 24.99
CA ARG A 11 -4.13 4.42 25.62
C ARG A 11 -4.38 5.55 24.62
N VAL A 12 -3.74 5.48 23.45
CA VAL A 12 -3.90 6.45 22.38
C VAL A 12 -5.32 6.41 21.83
N ALA A 13 -5.89 5.22 21.63
CA ALA A 13 -7.27 5.08 21.16
C ALA A 13 -8.28 5.72 22.11
N VAL A 14 -8.11 5.55 23.42
CA VAL A 14 -8.94 6.23 24.44
C VAL A 14 -8.75 7.75 24.37
N THR A 15 -7.50 8.22 24.32
CA THR A 15 -7.18 9.66 24.28
C THR A 15 -7.77 10.35 23.05
N LEU A 16 -7.55 9.78 21.86
CA LEU A 16 -7.99 10.36 20.59
C LEU A 16 -9.50 10.26 20.42
N SER A 17 -10.11 9.12 20.74
CA SER A 17 -11.57 8.97 20.65
C SER A 17 -12.26 9.92 21.64
N ARG A 18 -11.71 10.12 22.86
CA ARG A 18 -12.22 11.12 23.80
C ARG A 18 -12.19 12.53 23.22
N ARG A 19 -11.08 12.91 22.59
CA ARG A 19 -10.86 14.26 22.05
C ARG A 19 -11.66 14.56 20.78
N TYR A 20 -11.76 13.60 19.87
CA TYR A 20 -12.25 13.86 18.50
C TYR A 20 -13.60 13.20 18.18
N LEU A 21 -14.02 12.17 18.93
CA LEU A 21 -15.32 11.52 18.74
C LEU A 21 -16.27 11.94 19.88
N THR A 22 -16.64 13.21 19.91
CA THR A 22 -17.41 13.83 21.00
C THR A 22 -18.87 13.37 21.07
N GLY A 23 -19.45 12.94 19.95
CA GLY A 23 -20.82 12.41 19.88
C GLY A 23 -20.98 10.96 20.32
N ARG A 24 -19.93 10.32 20.83
CA ARG A 24 -19.92 8.91 21.25
C ARG A 24 -19.31 8.74 22.64
N GLN A 25 -19.72 7.70 23.36
CA GLN A 25 -19.28 7.43 24.73
C GLN A 25 -18.15 6.39 24.77
N LEU A 26 -17.28 6.53 25.78
CA LEU A 26 -16.33 5.46 26.14
C LEU A 26 -17.08 4.33 26.86
N PRO A 27 -16.63 3.07 26.74
CA PRO A 27 -15.44 2.62 26.01
C PRO A 27 -15.67 2.38 24.49
N ASP A 28 -16.94 2.33 24.05
CA ASP A 28 -17.36 1.93 22.71
C ASP A 28 -16.56 2.63 21.58
N LYS A 29 -16.46 3.95 21.63
CA LYS A 29 -15.73 4.72 20.61
C LYS A 29 -14.23 4.44 20.53
N ALA A 30 -13.62 4.00 21.63
CA ALA A 30 -12.19 3.66 21.65
C ALA A 30 -11.99 2.26 21.06
N VAL A 31 -12.89 1.33 21.39
CA VAL A 31 -12.91 -0.02 20.82
C VAL A 31 -13.10 0.05 19.31
N ASP A 32 -14.08 0.79 18.82
CA ASP A 32 -14.35 0.96 17.39
C ASP A 32 -13.16 1.56 16.62
N LEU A 33 -12.53 2.59 17.19
CA LEU A 33 -11.37 3.23 16.60
C LEU A 33 -10.19 2.25 16.52
N LEU A 34 -9.97 1.48 17.58
CA LEU A 34 -8.93 0.45 17.63
C LEU A 34 -9.23 -0.69 16.66
N ASP A 35 -10.48 -1.11 16.55
CA ASP A 35 -10.94 -2.18 15.66
C ASP A 35 -10.71 -1.79 14.19
N THR A 36 -11.10 -0.57 13.83
CA THR A 36 -10.88 -0.01 12.49
C THR A 36 -9.39 0.10 12.17
N ALA A 37 -8.57 0.56 13.12
CA ALA A 37 -7.12 0.65 12.94
C ALA A 37 -6.49 -0.75 12.77
N ALA A 38 -6.89 -1.73 13.57
CA ALA A 38 -6.40 -3.09 13.52
C ALA A 38 -6.80 -3.80 12.21
N ALA A 39 -8.01 -3.56 11.71
CA ALA A 39 -8.45 -4.03 10.40
C ALA A 39 -7.56 -3.47 9.27
N ARG A 40 -7.27 -2.15 9.31
CA ARG A 40 -6.38 -1.52 8.32
C ARG A 40 -4.97 -2.09 8.37
N VAL A 41 -4.41 -2.32 9.56
CA VAL A 41 -3.08 -2.94 9.70
C VAL A 41 -3.07 -4.35 9.12
N ARG A 42 -4.10 -5.17 9.40
CA ARG A 42 -4.23 -6.51 8.80
C ARG A 42 -4.22 -6.42 7.28
N MET A 43 -5.05 -5.57 6.71
CA MET A 43 -5.11 -5.39 5.25
C MET A 43 -3.76 -4.98 4.69
N SER A 44 -3.06 -4.05 5.35
CA SER A 44 -1.72 -3.61 4.91
C SER A 44 -0.66 -4.72 4.99
N LEU A 45 -0.76 -5.63 5.96
CA LEU A 45 0.15 -6.78 6.08
C LEU A 45 -0.05 -7.81 4.95
N ASP A 46 -1.29 -7.94 4.47
CA ASP A 46 -1.63 -8.88 3.40
C ASP A 46 -1.40 -8.28 1.98
N THR A 47 -0.99 -7.01 1.89
CA THR A 47 -0.76 -6.32 0.61
C THR A 47 0.72 -6.11 0.31
N VAL A 48 1.08 -6.15 -0.98
CA VAL A 48 2.42 -5.75 -1.43
C VAL A 48 2.64 -4.27 -1.10
N PRO A 49 3.75 -3.90 -0.44
CA PRO A 49 4.08 -2.51 -0.16
C PRO A 49 4.04 -1.65 -1.42
N GLU A 50 3.38 -0.49 -1.33
CA GLU A 50 3.21 0.43 -2.46
C GLU A 50 4.55 0.82 -3.11
N ALA A 51 5.59 1.00 -2.30
CA ALA A 51 6.93 1.29 -2.81
C ALA A 51 7.46 0.19 -3.74
N LEU A 52 7.21 -1.08 -3.42
CA LEU A 52 7.59 -2.22 -4.26
C LEU A 52 6.71 -2.29 -5.51
N THR A 53 5.40 -2.10 -5.37
CA THR A 53 4.48 -2.06 -6.52
C THR A 53 4.89 -0.99 -7.53
N ARG A 54 5.31 0.19 -7.06
CA ARG A 54 5.80 1.27 -7.91
C ARG A 54 7.11 0.91 -8.62
N LEU A 55 8.04 0.28 -7.92
CA LEU A 55 9.31 -0.16 -8.51
C LEU A 55 9.06 -1.23 -9.59
N ALA A 56 8.20 -2.22 -9.32
CA ALA A 56 7.85 -3.24 -10.31
C ALA A 56 7.16 -2.64 -11.54
N ALA A 57 6.31 -1.62 -11.36
CA ALA A 57 5.69 -0.92 -12.49
C ALA A 57 6.73 -0.16 -13.34
N GLN A 58 7.73 0.45 -12.70
CA GLN A 58 8.84 1.12 -13.40
C GLN A 58 9.72 0.13 -14.16
N GLU A 59 10.06 -1.00 -13.53
CA GLU A 59 10.82 -2.07 -14.17
C GLU A 59 10.11 -2.62 -15.40
N ASN A 60 8.81 -2.93 -15.29
CA ASN A 60 8.02 -3.41 -16.43
C ASN A 60 7.95 -2.38 -17.57
N ALA A 61 7.86 -1.09 -17.24
CA ALA A 61 7.86 -0.04 -18.25
C ALA A 61 9.21 0.02 -19.01
N LEU A 62 10.33 -0.13 -18.31
CA LEU A 62 11.66 -0.14 -18.91
C LEU A 62 11.89 -1.38 -19.78
N VAL A 63 11.42 -2.56 -19.34
CA VAL A 63 11.51 -3.79 -20.14
C VAL A 63 10.73 -3.64 -21.44
N LEU A 64 9.51 -3.09 -21.38
CA LEU A 64 8.71 -2.85 -22.58
C LEU A 64 9.38 -1.84 -23.52
N GLU A 65 10.01 -0.80 -22.98
CA GLU A 65 10.77 0.18 -23.77
C GLU A 65 11.99 -0.48 -24.44
N GLU A 66 12.73 -1.34 -23.72
CA GLU A 66 13.85 -2.09 -24.27
C GLU A 66 13.42 -3.03 -25.41
N GLU A 67 12.33 -3.79 -25.21
CA GLU A 67 11.78 -4.68 -26.24
C GLU A 67 11.40 -3.91 -27.50
N ALA A 68 10.70 -2.77 -27.36
CA ALA A 68 10.33 -1.92 -28.49
C ALA A 68 11.56 -1.39 -29.26
N LEU A 69 12.62 -0.99 -28.54
CA LEU A 69 13.86 -0.54 -29.15
C LEU A 69 14.58 -1.65 -29.91
N LEU A 70 14.56 -2.88 -29.39
CA LEU A 70 15.16 -4.04 -30.06
C LEU A 70 14.40 -4.40 -31.35
N GLU A 71 13.06 -4.35 -31.32
CA GLU A 71 12.23 -4.55 -32.52
C GLU A 71 12.52 -3.49 -33.59
N ASP A 72 12.57 -2.21 -33.21
CA ASP A 72 12.89 -1.11 -34.12
C ASP A 72 14.29 -1.28 -34.76
N GLN A 73 15.28 -1.73 -33.99
CA GLN A 73 16.61 -2.02 -34.51
C GLN A 73 16.61 -3.17 -35.51
N ALA A 74 15.85 -4.24 -35.24
CA ALA A 74 15.73 -5.38 -36.16
C ALA A 74 15.08 -4.98 -37.49
N VAL A 75 14.03 -4.15 -37.44
CA VAL A 75 13.37 -3.62 -38.64
C VAL A 75 14.30 -2.65 -39.41
N GLY A 76 15.03 -1.79 -38.70
CA GLY A 76 15.98 -0.86 -39.33
C GLY A 76 17.17 -1.56 -40.02
N GLN A 77 17.59 -2.73 -39.54
CA GLN A 77 18.66 -3.52 -40.16
C GLN A 77 18.22 -4.25 -41.44
N THR A 78 16.98 -4.73 -41.50
CA THR A 78 16.44 -5.42 -42.69
C THR A 78 16.25 -4.48 -43.88
N VAL A 79 15.98 -3.19 -43.65
CA VAL A 79 15.88 -2.17 -44.72
C VAL A 79 17.24 -1.75 -45.28
N LYS A 80 18.33 -1.88 -44.52
CA LYS A 80 19.69 -1.51 -44.99
C LYS A 80 20.37 -2.59 -45.84
N THR A 81 19.89 -3.82 -45.79
CA THR A 81 20.44 -4.97 -46.54
C THR A 81 19.65 -5.35 -47.79
N ALA A 82 18.55 -4.63 -48.09
CA ALA A 82 17.77 -4.74 -49.33
C ALA A 82 18.14 -3.62 -50.31
#